data_AF-A0A367R249-F1
#
_entry.id   AF-A0A367R249-F1
#
_cell.length_a   1.000
_cell.length_b   1.000
_cell.length_c   1.000
_cell.angle_alpha   90.00
_cell.angle_beta   90.00
_cell.angle_gamma   90.00
#
_symmetry.space_group_name_H-M   'P 1'
#
loop_
_entity.id
_entity.type
_entity.pdbx_description
1 polymer ?
#
loop_
_entity_poly.entity_id
_entity_poly.type
_entity_poly.pdbx_seq_one_letter_code
_entity_poly.pdbx_strand_id
1 'polypeptide(L)'
;MQPTITLPRGYGIPKFNVGQRTQQGKVIGIEVLPHDSVLAENCGHGYRYIVMTSRHTEEVKYLESDQIKPLSPSEVEAEILEEVDYYLTQLVLLQSELKADLKIQTPFGQINPPISTTKRTSGSGSRLSKPKKEKVAA
;
A
#
# COMPACT_ATOMS: atom_id res chain seq x y z
N MET A 1 -18.45 -6.45 -22.27
CA MET A 1 -18.64 -4.98 -22.21
C MET A 1 -17.37 -4.39 -21.61
N GLN A 2 -16.51 -3.73 -22.41
CA GLN A 2 -15.42 -2.94 -21.85
C GLN A 2 -15.99 -1.63 -21.32
N PRO A 3 -15.69 -1.21 -20.08
CA PRO A 3 -16.16 0.07 -19.56
C PRO A 3 -15.58 1.20 -20.44
N THR A 4 -16.46 1.95 -21.08
CA THR A 4 -16.07 3.14 -21.86
C THR A 4 -16.01 4.31 -20.90
N ILE A 5 -14.81 4.70 -20.50
CA ILE A 5 -14.59 5.88 -19.65
C ILE A 5 -14.75 7.10 -20.56
N THR A 6 -15.79 7.90 -20.33
CA THR A 6 -15.99 9.14 -21.08
C THR A 6 -15.17 10.24 -20.39
N LEU A 7 -14.04 10.60 -20.98
CA LEU A 7 -13.20 11.69 -20.48
C LEU A 7 -13.81 13.05 -20.87
N PRO A 8 -13.69 14.08 -20.01
CA PRO A 8 -14.19 15.41 -20.34
C PRO A 8 -13.54 15.96 -21.62
N ARG A 9 -14.34 16.58 -22.49
CA ARG A 9 -13.84 17.12 -23.77
C ARG A 9 -12.75 18.17 -23.50
N GLY A 10 -11.61 18.02 -24.19
CA GLY A 10 -10.45 18.92 -24.03
C GLY A 10 -9.37 18.40 -23.08
N TYR A 11 -9.67 17.38 -22.27
CA TYR A 11 -8.67 16.71 -21.44
C TYR A 11 -8.12 15.50 -22.20
N GLY A 12 -6.79 15.43 -22.35
CA GLY A 12 -6.09 14.30 -22.98
C GLY A 12 -6.25 13.00 -22.18
N ILE A 13 -5.57 11.94 -22.55
CA ILE A 13 -5.56 10.68 -21.77
C ILE A 13 -4.68 10.91 -20.52
N PRO A 14 -5.09 10.45 -19.32
CA PRO A 14 -4.24 10.54 -18.13
C PRO A 14 -2.93 9.79 -18.33
N LYS A 15 -1.82 10.33 -17.81
CA LYS A 15 -0.49 9.72 -17.92
C LYS A 15 -0.37 8.43 -17.11
N PHE A 16 -1.10 8.34 -16.00
CA PHE A 16 -1.10 7.18 -15.10
C PHE A 16 -2.50 6.60 -14.93
N ASN A 17 -2.58 5.31 -14.60
CA ASN A 17 -3.83 4.60 -14.41
C ASN A 17 -4.10 4.29 -12.94
N VAL A 18 -5.37 4.15 -12.57
CA VAL A 18 -5.75 3.63 -11.25
C VAL A 18 -5.20 2.21 -11.08
N GLY A 19 -4.60 1.94 -9.92
CA GLY A 19 -3.92 0.70 -9.58
C GLY A 19 -2.44 0.65 -9.99
N GLN A 20 -1.96 1.63 -10.77
CA GLN A 20 -0.55 1.69 -11.18
C GLN A 20 0.36 1.97 -9.98
N ARG A 21 1.45 1.21 -9.87
CA ARG A 21 2.49 1.42 -8.86
C ARG A 21 3.55 2.41 -9.38
N THR A 22 3.94 3.34 -8.52
CA THR A 22 4.83 4.45 -8.83
C THR A 22 5.82 4.61 -7.67
N GLN A 23 6.91 5.36 -7.86
CA GLN A 23 7.90 5.57 -6.79
C GLN A 23 7.31 6.27 -5.56
N GLN A 24 6.22 7.02 -5.75
CA GLN A 24 5.51 7.75 -4.70
C GLN A 24 4.43 6.90 -4.02
N GLY A 25 4.16 5.69 -4.54
CA GLY A 25 3.13 4.79 -4.04
C GLY A 25 2.16 4.32 -5.12
N LYS A 26 1.00 3.82 -4.70
CA LYS A 26 -0.01 3.27 -5.61
C LYS A 26 -1.04 4.34 -5.97
N VAL A 27 -1.29 4.54 -7.26
CA VAL A 27 -2.38 5.41 -7.72
C VAL A 27 -3.71 4.74 -7.37
N ILE A 28 -4.52 5.38 -6.54
CA ILE A 28 -5.83 4.88 -6.10
C ILE A 28 -7.00 5.65 -6.73
N GLY A 29 -6.73 6.82 -7.33
CA GLY A 29 -7.75 7.64 -7.97
C GLY A 29 -7.15 8.70 -8.89
N ILE A 30 -7.99 9.20 -9.79
CA ILE A 30 -7.66 10.26 -10.74
C ILE A 30 -8.80 11.26 -10.71
N GLU A 31 -8.48 12.52 -10.46
CA GLU A 31 -9.41 13.64 -10.49
C GLU A 31 -9.10 14.53 -11.69
N VAL A 32 -10.15 15.10 -12.28
CA VAL A 32 -10.02 16.13 -13.31
C VAL A 32 -10.45 17.46 -12.70
N LEU A 33 -9.51 18.40 -12.63
CA LEU A 33 -9.79 19.77 -12.24
C LEU A 33 -10.02 20.61 -13.50
N PRO A 34 -11.26 21.06 -13.74
CA PRO A 34 -11.56 21.88 -14.90
C PRO A 34 -11.00 23.30 -14.72
N HIS A 35 -10.66 23.97 -15.83
CA HIS A 35 -10.01 25.29 -15.81
C HIS A 35 -10.81 26.38 -15.09
N ASP A 36 -12.14 26.23 -15.07
CA ASP A 36 -13.11 27.14 -14.47
C ASP A 36 -13.44 26.81 -13.00
N SER A 37 -12.79 25.80 -12.41
CA SER A 37 -12.97 25.47 -11.00
C SER A 37 -12.18 26.41 -10.10
N VAL A 38 -12.83 26.87 -9.02
CA VAL A 38 -12.19 27.64 -7.93
C VAL A 38 -11.00 26.87 -7.33
N LEU A 39 -11.05 25.53 -7.33
CA LEU A 39 -9.94 24.70 -6.85
C LEU A 39 -8.72 24.76 -7.78
N ALA A 40 -8.93 24.97 -9.08
CA ALA A 40 -7.85 25.03 -10.07
C ALA A 40 -7.02 26.33 -9.95
N GLU A 41 -7.59 27.40 -9.40
CA GLU A 41 -6.86 28.66 -9.14
C GLU A 41 -5.68 28.46 -8.18
N ASN A 42 -5.84 27.56 -7.20
CA ASN A 42 -4.84 27.31 -6.15
C ASN A 42 -3.99 26.05 -6.42
N CYS A 43 -4.52 25.08 -7.15
CA CYS A 43 -3.90 23.75 -7.30
C CYS A 43 -3.56 23.38 -8.75
N GLY A 44 -3.74 24.29 -9.70
CA GLY A 44 -3.57 24.01 -11.12
C GLY A 44 -4.77 23.29 -11.74
N HIS A 45 -4.80 23.28 -13.07
CA HIS A 45 -5.83 22.61 -13.87
C HIS A 45 -5.29 21.32 -14.48
N GLY A 46 -6.17 20.35 -14.78
CA GLY A 46 -5.75 19.08 -15.39
C GLY A 46 -5.98 17.86 -14.50
N TYR A 47 -5.13 16.84 -14.72
CA TYR A 47 -5.20 15.59 -13.98
C TYR A 47 -4.44 15.68 -12.66
N ARG A 48 -5.15 15.36 -11.58
CA ARG A 48 -4.58 15.18 -10.25
C ARG A 48 -4.72 13.72 -9.86
N TYR A 49 -3.61 13.11 -9.43
CA TYR A 49 -3.59 11.71 -9.05
C TYR A 49 -3.59 11.60 -7.54
N ILE A 50 -4.42 10.69 -7.07
CA ILE A 50 -4.53 10.34 -5.67
C ILE A 50 -3.61 9.13 -5.47
N VAL A 51 -2.50 9.32 -4.76
CA VAL A 51 -1.46 8.32 -4.55
C VAL A 51 -1.39 7.93 -3.08
N MET A 52 -1.58 6.65 -2.81
CA MET A 52 -1.39 6.07 -1.48
C MET A 52 0.09 5.78 -1.27
N THR A 53 0.72 6.52 -0.34
CA THR A 53 2.17 6.46 -0.11
C THR A 53 2.60 5.23 0.68
N SER A 54 1.74 4.75 1.57
CA SER A 54 1.98 3.57 2.39
C SER A 54 0.69 2.80 2.58
N ARG A 55 0.82 1.47 2.52
CA ARG A 55 -0.31 0.54 2.71
C ARG A 55 -0.72 0.41 4.17
N HIS A 56 0.15 0.81 5.10
CA HIS A 56 -0.08 0.65 6.55
C HIS A 56 -0.73 1.85 7.19
N THR A 57 -0.53 3.05 6.63
CA THR A 57 -0.96 4.31 7.25
C THR A 57 -2.15 4.94 6.56
N GLU A 58 -2.64 4.33 5.46
CA GLU A 58 -3.69 4.88 4.59
C GLU A 58 -3.43 6.35 4.19
N GLU A 59 -2.16 6.77 4.20
CA GLU A 59 -1.79 8.14 3.90
C GLU A 59 -1.88 8.34 2.39
N VAL A 60 -2.63 9.37 2.02
CA VAL A 60 -2.92 9.71 0.63
C VAL A 60 -2.37 11.08 0.31
N LYS A 61 -1.68 11.17 -0.82
CA LYS A 61 -1.17 12.43 -1.38
C LYS A 61 -1.83 12.71 -2.71
N TYR A 62 -2.06 13.98 -2.96
CA TYR A 62 -2.54 14.44 -4.24
C TYR A 62 -1.36 15.01 -5.03
N LEU A 63 -1.03 14.37 -6.14
CA LEU A 63 0.14 14.68 -6.94
C LEU A 63 -0.26 15.04 -8.37
N GLU A 64 0.51 15.93 -8.98
CA GLU A 64 0.42 16.22 -10.40
C GLU A 64 1.17 15.18 -11.24
N SER A 65 0.88 15.14 -12.54
CA SER A 65 1.53 14.23 -13.50
C SER A 65 3.06 14.26 -13.42
N ASP A 66 3.64 15.45 -13.22
CA ASP A 66 5.09 15.64 -13.30
C ASP A 66 5.81 15.33 -11.97
N GLN A 67 5.05 15.17 -10.88
CA GLN A 67 5.55 14.79 -9.58
C GLN A 67 5.61 13.27 -9.40
N ILE A 68 5.02 12.51 -10.33
CA ILE A 68 4.94 11.05 -10.28
C ILE A 68 5.98 10.45 -11.21
N LYS A 69 6.71 9.47 -10.71
CA LYS A 69 7.71 8.73 -11.47
C LYS A 69 7.26 7.29 -11.63
N PRO A 70 7.19 6.76 -12.88
CA PRO A 70 6.88 5.37 -13.10
C PRO A 70 7.99 4.50 -12.51
N LEU A 71 7.59 3.36 -11.94
CA LEU A 71 8.54 2.31 -11.59
C LEU A 71 8.96 1.54 -12.83
N SER A 72 10.19 1.06 -12.83
CA SER A 72 10.65 0.09 -13.82
C SER A 72 9.91 -1.26 -13.63
N PRO A 73 9.79 -2.08 -14.68
CA PRO A 73 9.12 -3.38 -14.58
C PRO A 73 9.67 -4.27 -13.45
N SER A 74 10.99 -4.28 -13.25
CA SER A 74 11.64 -5.02 -12.17
C SER A 74 11.28 -4.51 -10.77
N GLU A 75 11.14 -3.20 -10.60
CA GLU A 75 10.73 -2.63 -9.31
C GLU A 75 9.25 -2.94 -9.03
N VAL A 76 8.40 -2.90 -10.06
CA VAL A 76 6.99 -3.27 -9.94
C VAL A 76 6.86 -4.74 -9.52
N GLU A 77 7.63 -5.64 -10.13
CA GLU A 77 7.65 -7.05 -9.73
C GLU A 77 8.09 -7.24 -8.28
N ALA A 78 9.17 -6.57 -7.87
CA ALA A 78 9.65 -6.62 -6.48
C ALA A 78 8.58 -6.14 -5.49
N GLU A 79 7.90 -5.04 -5.77
CA GLU A 79 6.86 -4.48 -4.90
C GLU A 79 5.61 -5.39 -4.82
N ILE A 80 5.30 -6.11 -5.91
CA ILE A 80 4.23 -7.12 -5.93
C ILE A 80 4.63 -8.33 -5.09
N LEU A 81 5.85 -8.82 -5.22
CA LEU A 81 6.32 -9.97 -4.43
C LEU A 81 6.36 -9.65 -2.93
N GLU A 82 6.82 -8.46 -2.56
CA GLU A 82 6.77 -7.98 -1.17
C GLU A 82 5.32 -7.87 -0.66
N GLU A 83 4.39 -7.42 -1.51
CA GLU A 83 2.96 -7.39 -1.17
C GLU A 83 2.40 -8.78 -0.87
N VAL A 84 2.74 -9.75 -1.72
CA VAL A 84 2.31 -11.14 -1.56
C VAL A 84 2.87 -11.71 -0.27
N ASP A 85 4.17 -11.53 0.01
CA ASP A 85 4.81 -12.03 1.23
C ASP A 85 4.20 -11.43 2.49
N TYR A 86 3.93 -10.12 2.49
CA TYR A 86 3.25 -9.44 3.58
C TYR A 86 1.87 -10.05 3.87
N TYR A 87 1.03 -10.21 2.85
CA TYR A 87 -0.31 -10.75 3.03
C TYR A 87 -0.30 -12.23 3.44
N LEU A 88 0.64 -13.03 2.93
CA LEU A 88 0.82 -14.42 3.38
C LEU A 88 1.19 -14.46 4.86
N THR A 89 2.08 -13.59 5.32
CA THR A 89 2.46 -13.50 6.73
C THR A 89 1.27 -13.11 7.62
N GLN A 90 0.47 -12.13 7.20
CA GLN A 90 -0.75 -11.74 7.91
C GLN A 90 -1.75 -12.89 8.01
N LEU A 91 -1.92 -13.66 6.94
CA LEU A 91 -2.80 -14.83 6.95
C LEU A 91 -2.33 -15.90 7.94
N VAL A 92 -1.03 -16.17 8.02
CA VAL A 92 -0.46 -17.12 9.00
C VAL A 92 -0.72 -16.67 10.43
N LEU A 93 -0.55 -15.38 10.71
CA LEU A 93 -0.83 -14.82 12.03
C LEU A 93 -2.31 -14.99 12.39
N LEU A 94 -3.22 -14.62 11.50
CA LEU A 94 -4.67 -14.74 11.71
C LEU A 94 -5.11 -16.20 11.89
N GLN A 95 -4.54 -17.15 11.14
CA GLN A 95 -4.78 -18.58 11.33
C GLN A 95 -4.38 -19.03 12.74
N SER A 96 -3.23 -18.57 13.23
CA SER A 96 -2.74 -18.92 14.55
C SER A 96 -3.66 -18.39 15.67
N GLU A 97 -4.20 -17.18 15.50
CA GLU A 97 -5.15 -16.58 16.43
C GLU A 97 -6.48 -17.32 16.45
N LEU A 98 -6.97 -17.71 15.27
CA LEU A 98 -8.23 -18.45 15.12
C LEU A 98 -8.12 -19.94 15.50
N LYS A 99 -6.90 -20.46 15.74
CA LYS A 99 -6.62 -21.90 15.94
C LYS A 99 -7.25 -22.79 14.86
N ALA A 100 -7.38 -22.24 13.66
CA ALA A 100 -8.05 -22.88 12.54
C ALA A 100 -7.03 -23.10 11.42
N ASP A 101 -6.94 -24.35 10.95
CA ASP A 101 -6.14 -24.71 9.78
C ASP A 101 -6.91 -24.29 8.52
N LEU A 102 -6.87 -23.00 8.20
CA LEU A 102 -7.46 -22.49 6.97
C LEU A 102 -6.61 -22.99 5.80
N LYS A 103 -7.11 -23.95 5.04
CA LYS A 103 -6.52 -24.33 3.75
C LYS A 103 -6.64 -23.14 2.80
N ILE A 104 -5.60 -22.32 2.70
CA ILE A 104 -5.57 -21.18 1.77
C ILE A 104 -5.43 -21.76 0.35
N GLN A 105 -6.55 -21.87 -0.35
CA GLN A 105 -6.55 -22.09 -1.79
C GLN A 105 -6.44 -20.73 -2.46
N THR A 106 -5.27 -20.40 -2.99
CA THR A 106 -5.18 -19.25 -3.89
C THR A 106 -5.56 -19.71 -5.31
N PRO A 107 -6.08 -18.81 -6.17
CA PRO A 107 -6.28 -19.11 -7.58
C PRO A 107 -4.98 -19.45 -8.33
N PHE A 108 -3.81 -19.25 -7.69
CA PHE A 108 -2.48 -19.60 -8.19
C PHE A 108 -1.96 -20.95 -7.67
N GLY A 109 -2.77 -21.69 -6.90
CA GLY A 109 -2.41 -22.99 -6.32
C GLY A 109 -2.44 -23.01 -4.78
N GLN A 110 -2.13 -24.18 -4.21
CA GLN A 110 -1.91 -24.29 -2.77
C GLN A 110 -0.57 -23.65 -2.41
N ILE A 111 -0.62 -22.59 -1.62
CA ILE A 111 0.58 -21.99 -1.03
C ILE A 111 0.65 -22.54 0.39
N ASN A 112 1.60 -23.44 0.63
CA ASN A 112 1.96 -23.76 2.01
C ASN A 112 2.75 -22.55 2.51
N PRO A 113 2.23 -21.76 3.48
CA PRO A 113 3.03 -20.70 4.04
C PRO A 113 4.34 -21.31 4.57
N PRO A 114 5.50 -20.66 4.38
CA PRO A 114 6.70 -21.11 5.04
C PRO A 114 6.40 -21.04 6.53
N ILE A 115 6.25 -22.22 7.14
CA ILE A 115 6.22 -22.35 8.60
C ILE A 115 7.51 -21.71 9.05
N SER A 116 7.42 -20.52 9.64
CA SER A 116 8.59 -19.85 10.18
C SER A 116 9.18 -20.76 11.24
N THR A 117 10.20 -21.52 10.87
CA THR A 117 11.04 -22.28 11.79
C THR A 117 12.05 -21.34 12.45
N THR A 118 11.70 -20.08 12.69
CA THR A 118 12.36 -19.32 13.74
C THR A 118 12.00 -19.99 15.05
N LYS A 119 12.78 -21.02 15.43
CA LYS A 119 12.97 -21.40 16.83
C LYS A 119 13.10 -20.09 17.59
N ARG A 120 12.17 -19.82 18.50
CA ARG A 120 12.39 -18.81 19.54
C ARG A 120 13.70 -19.19 20.23
N THR A 121 14.81 -18.59 19.84
CA THR A 121 16.03 -18.61 20.63
C THR A 121 15.74 -17.78 21.85
N SER A 122 15.33 -18.46 22.91
CA SER A 122 15.39 -17.95 24.28
C SER A 122 16.85 -17.58 24.57
N GLY A 123 17.20 -16.32 24.41
CA GLY A 123 18.50 -15.80 24.81
C GLY A 123 19.19 -14.95 23.75
N SER A 124 18.82 -13.68 23.67
CA SER A 124 19.79 -12.59 23.60
C SER A 124 19.10 -11.30 24.01
N GLY A 125 19.70 -10.59 24.96
CA GLY A 125 19.03 -9.59 25.77
C GLY A 125 18.58 -8.37 25.00
N SER A 126 17.27 -8.15 24.97
CA SER A 126 16.69 -6.82 24.78
C SER A 126 17.18 -5.90 25.90
N ARG A 127 18.06 -4.96 25.55
CA ARG A 127 18.47 -3.83 26.39
C ARG A 127 17.35 -2.77 26.46
N LEU A 128 16.13 -3.18 26.82
CA LEU A 128 15.14 -2.24 27.35
C LEU A 128 15.33 -2.17 28.86
N SER A 129 15.74 -0.98 29.32
CA SER A 129 15.81 -0.61 30.73
C SER A 129 14.49 -0.95 31.43
N LYS A 130 14.59 -1.67 32.56
CA LYS A 130 13.43 -1.95 33.41
C LYS A 130 12.87 -0.63 33.95
N PRO A 131 11.54 -0.43 33.96
CA PRO A 131 10.95 0.75 34.58
C PRO A 131 11.16 0.71 36.09
N LYS A 132 11.76 1.79 36.62
CA LYS A 132 11.97 2.02 38.05
C LYS A 132 10.62 2.35 38.69
N LYS A 133 10.08 1.45 39.52
CA LYS A 133 8.92 1.76 40.36
C LYS A 133 9.39 2.56 41.56
N GLU A 134 9.06 3.84 41.60
CA GLU A 134 9.20 4.67 42.80
C GLU A 134 8.06 4.32 43.76
N LYS A 135 8.40 3.93 45.00
CA LYS A 135 7.42 3.72 46.05
C LYS A 135 7.01 5.10 46.59
N VAL A 136 5.77 5.50 46.34
CA VAL A 136 5.13 6.58 47.10
C VAL A 136 4.72 5.98 48.45
N ALA A 137 5.27 6.51 49.52
CA ALA A 137 4.87 6.17 50.89
C ALA A 137 3.50 6.77 51.19
N ALA A 138 2.68 6.03 51.94
CA ALA A 138 1.44 6.51 52.55
C ALA A 138 1.74 7.29 53.83
#